data_AF-A0A9W9DL85-F1
#
_entry.id   AF-A0A9W9DL85-F1
#
_cell.length_a   1.000
_cell.length_b   1.000
_cell.length_c   1.000
_cell.angle_alpha   90.00
_cell.angle_beta   90.00
_cell.angle_gamma   90.00
#
_symmetry.space_group_name_H-M   'P 1'
#
loop_
_entity.id
_entity.type
_entity.pdbx_description
1 polymer ?
#
loop_
_entity_poly.entity_id
_entity_poly.type
_entity_poly.pdbx_seq_one_letter_code
_entity_poly.pdbx_strand_id
1 'polypeptide(L)'
;MLIRSVRVGTRCLARQSFHHSAPVNCLLLNKKRVSSVFSTSRCLQRGYSTEPPSSPNSEVSFSPEKLLQALEMMADSCLSLPPIPPGQDQESFWRAYLLANQIVMYLAARPPTEAETFASIFQSASVPESSAIAKGRIGVFRITKQIVNTMRDIPPTSSLRSSYPEVFQTYGALQKIYNTYVPAEEDVNDLDRWSMFFVGLRTELVEFAVRIGMVVEGWESAEQQRKK
;
A
#
# COMPACT_ATOMS: atom_id res chain seq x y z
N MET A 1 58.13 8.72 18.40
CA MET A 1 56.67 8.54 18.24
C MET A 1 56.16 7.72 19.41
N LEU A 2 55.21 8.22 20.20
CA LEU A 2 54.63 7.52 21.34
C LEU A 2 53.23 7.01 20.97
N ILE A 3 53.05 5.69 20.99
CA ILE A 3 51.77 5.04 20.69
C ILE A 3 50.92 5.04 21.98
N ARG A 4 49.74 5.65 21.93
CA ARG A 4 48.73 5.58 23.01
C ARG A 4 47.97 4.26 22.91
N SER A 5 47.99 3.46 23.97
CA SER A 5 47.09 2.31 24.12
C SER A 5 45.82 2.71 24.88
N VAL A 6 44.67 2.25 24.42
CA VAL A 6 43.33 2.68 24.90
C VAL A 6 42.82 1.76 26.00
N ARG A 7 42.22 2.33 27.05
CA ARG A 7 41.60 1.56 28.14
C ARG A 7 40.28 0.93 27.69
N VAL A 8 40.08 -0.34 28.06
CA VAL A 8 38.80 -1.04 27.94
C VAL A 8 37.96 -0.83 29.21
N GLY A 9 36.71 -0.44 29.00
CA GLY A 9 35.58 -0.44 29.93
C GLY A 9 34.36 -0.13 29.07
N THR A 10 33.20 -0.80 29.20
CA THR A 10 32.41 -0.84 30.43
C THR A 10 31.39 -1.99 30.49
N ARG A 11 31.23 -2.53 31.71
CA ARG A 11 29.97 -2.85 32.41
C ARG A 11 28.97 -3.84 31.79
N CYS A 12 28.78 -4.94 32.52
CA CYS A 12 27.54 -5.71 32.54
C CYS A 12 26.38 -4.89 33.13
N LEU A 13 25.16 -5.07 32.60
CA LEU A 13 23.90 -4.98 33.34
C LEU A 13 22.98 -6.11 32.86
N ALA A 14 22.18 -6.66 33.77
CA ALA A 14 21.30 -7.82 33.55
C ALA A 14 19.95 -7.62 34.24
N ARG A 15 18.92 -8.40 33.82
CA ARG A 15 17.55 -8.49 34.40
C ARG A 15 16.72 -7.18 34.29
N GLN A 16 15.37 -7.12 34.32
CA GLN A 16 14.23 -8.05 34.49
C GLN A 16 12.96 -7.34 33.90
N SER A 17 11.75 -7.87 33.68
CA SER A 17 11.04 -9.16 33.95
C SER A 17 10.02 -9.44 32.82
N PHE A 18 9.39 -10.62 32.78
CA PHE A 18 8.07 -10.85 32.16
C PHE A 18 6.93 -10.44 33.11
N HIS A 19 5.74 -10.04 32.61
CA HIS A 19 4.40 -10.55 33.02
C HIS A 19 3.19 -9.81 32.41
N HIS A 20 2.02 -10.48 32.46
CA HIS A 20 0.62 -10.07 32.15
C HIS A 20 0.27 -10.05 30.64
N SER A 21 -0.54 -10.96 30.09
CA SER A 21 -1.87 -11.52 30.44
C SER A 21 -3.04 -10.60 30.11
N ALA A 22 -3.82 -11.00 29.10
CA ALA A 22 -5.11 -10.41 28.72
C ALA A 22 -6.28 -11.04 29.51
N PRO A 23 -7.46 -10.39 29.49
CA PRO A 23 -8.73 -11.10 29.61
C PRO A 23 -9.64 -10.92 28.38
N VAL A 24 -10.32 -12.00 28.02
CA VAL A 24 -11.41 -12.05 27.03
C VAL A 24 -12.75 -11.88 27.75
N ASN A 25 -13.67 -11.07 27.21
CA ASN A 25 -15.13 -11.10 27.43
C ASN A 25 -15.78 -9.88 26.73
N CYS A 26 -17.08 -9.83 26.42
CA CYS A 26 -17.99 -10.88 25.95
C CYS A 26 -19.25 -10.18 25.37
N LEU A 27 -19.86 -10.81 24.36
CA LEU A 27 -21.27 -10.71 23.96
C LEU A 27 -22.17 -9.61 24.57
N LEU A 28 -22.72 -8.75 23.73
CA LEU A 28 -24.12 -8.30 23.88
C LEU A 28 -24.85 -8.24 22.53
N LEU A 29 -25.42 -9.38 22.15
CA LEU A 29 -26.51 -9.44 21.17
C LEU A 29 -27.70 -8.67 21.72
N ASN A 30 -28.32 -7.82 20.90
CA ASN A 30 -29.71 -7.43 21.14
C ASN A 30 -30.56 -7.52 19.86
N LYS A 31 -31.80 -7.95 20.07
CA LYS A 31 -32.69 -8.58 19.08
C LYS A 31 -34.09 -8.03 19.27
N LYS A 32 -34.90 -8.02 18.19
CA LYS A 32 -36.32 -7.56 18.07
C LYS A 32 -36.42 -6.16 17.41
N ARG A 33 -37.46 -5.86 16.61
CA ARG A 33 -38.59 -6.68 16.16
C ARG A 33 -39.14 -6.21 14.80
N VAL A 34 -39.84 -7.12 14.14
CA VAL A 34 -40.64 -6.89 12.93
C VAL A 34 -41.84 -5.98 13.24
N SER A 35 -42.17 -5.08 12.31
CA SER A 35 -43.53 -4.58 12.11
C SER A 35 -43.79 -4.37 10.61
N SER A 36 -44.41 -5.38 10.00
CA SER A 36 -45.03 -5.26 8.67
C SER A 36 -46.38 -4.56 8.81
N VAL A 37 -46.65 -3.60 7.92
CA VAL A 37 -48.02 -3.12 7.67
C VAL A 37 -48.23 -3.09 6.16
N PHE A 38 -49.13 -3.94 5.68
CA PHE A 38 -49.68 -3.82 4.33
C PHE A 38 -50.59 -2.59 4.29
N SER A 39 -50.45 -1.76 3.25
CA SER A 39 -51.54 -0.91 2.81
C SER A 39 -51.59 -0.91 1.28
N THR A 40 -52.73 -1.34 0.76
CA THR A 40 -52.99 -1.50 -0.66
C THR A 40 -53.51 -0.21 -1.27
N SER A 41 -52.89 0.25 -2.35
CA SER A 41 -53.57 1.14 -3.32
C SER A 41 -53.27 0.67 -4.74
N ARG A 42 -54.33 0.29 -5.46
CA ARG A 42 -54.28 -0.01 -6.89
C ARG A 42 -54.39 1.30 -7.65
N CYS A 43 -53.40 1.62 -8.47
CA CYS A 43 -53.58 2.51 -9.62
C CYS A 43 -53.30 1.70 -10.89
N LEU A 44 -54.36 1.32 -11.59
CA LEU A 44 -54.25 0.88 -12.98
C LEU A 44 -53.95 2.11 -13.84
N GLN A 45 -52.72 2.23 -14.32
CA GLN A 45 -52.44 3.05 -15.50
C GLN A 45 -51.69 2.25 -16.55
N ARG A 46 -52.23 2.35 -17.76
CA ARG A 46 -51.87 1.62 -18.97
C ARG A 46 -50.95 2.53 -19.78
N GLY A 47 -49.70 2.13 -20.00
CA GLY A 47 -48.78 2.94 -20.80
C GLY A 47 -47.43 2.26 -21.01
N TYR A 48 -47.21 1.81 -22.24
CA TYR A 48 -45.92 1.51 -22.87
C TYR A 48 -44.97 0.52 -22.17
N SER A 49 -44.73 -0.59 -22.86
CA SER A 49 -43.57 -1.44 -22.63
C SER A 49 -42.32 -0.70 -23.12
N THR A 50 -41.78 0.19 -22.29
CA THR A 50 -40.43 0.70 -22.44
C THR A 50 -39.51 -0.26 -21.72
N GLU A 51 -38.59 -0.90 -22.44
CA GLU A 51 -37.50 -1.65 -21.81
C GLU A 51 -36.77 -0.69 -20.84
N PRO A 52 -36.39 -1.13 -19.62
CA PRO A 52 -35.59 -0.28 -18.76
C PRO A 52 -34.30 0.06 -19.51
N PRO A 53 -33.91 1.35 -19.62
CA PRO A 53 -32.69 1.71 -20.29
C PRO A 53 -31.55 0.96 -19.62
N SER A 54 -30.85 0.14 -20.40
CA SER A 54 -29.67 -0.60 -19.97
C SER A 54 -28.69 0.39 -19.37
N SER A 55 -28.61 0.38 -18.03
CA SER A 55 -27.73 1.31 -17.32
C SER A 55 -26.32 1.07 -17.82
N PRO A 56 -25.60 2.10 -18.32
CA PRO A 56 -24.22 1.98 -18.74
C PRO A 56 -23.29 1.91 -17.51
N ASN A 57 -23.65 1.08 -16.54
CA ASN A 57 -22.74 0.52 -15.54
C ASN A 57 -21.91 -0.56 -16.23
N SER A 58 -21.18 -0.15 -17.27
CA SER A 58 -20.01 -0.86 -17.73
C SER A 58 -19.02 -0.82 -16.58
N GLU A 59 -19.02 -1.86 -15.74
CA GLU A 59 -17.97 -2.05 -14.74
C GLU A 59 -16.63 -1.88 -15.46
N VAL A 60 -15.84 -0.90 -15.02
CA VAL A 60 -14.56 -0.56 -15.67
C VAL A 60 -13.54 -1.62 -15.28
N SER A 61 -13.69 -2.79 -15.90
CA SER A 61 -12.79 -3.92 -15.74
C SER A 61 -11.52 -3.65 -16.52
N PHE A 62 -10.47 -3.23 -15.81
CA PHE A 62 -9.14 -3.09 -16.38
C PHE A 62 -8.55 -4.47 -16.64
N SER A 63 -8.17 -4.75 -17.89
CA SER A 63 -7.57 -6.06 -18.20
C SER A 63 -6.23 -6.23 -17.47
N PRO A 64 -5.88 -7.46 -17.02
CA PRO A 64 -4.63 -7.71 -16.29
C PRO A 64 -3.38 -7.24 -17.03
N GLU A 65 -3.38 -7.29 -18.36
CA GLU A 65 -2.29 -6.86 -19.23
C GLU A 65 -2.10 -5.34 -19.20
N LYS A 66 -3.20 -4.57 -19.21
CA LYS A 66 -3.14 -3.11 -19.08
C LYS A 66 -2.61 -2.69 -17.72
N LEU A 67 -3.01 -3.39 -16.66
CA LEU A 67 -2.52 -3.14 -15.30
C LEU A 67 -1.04 -3.48 -15.17
N LEU A 68 -0.58 -4.58 -15.76
CA LEU A 68 0.84 -4.93 -15.82
C LEU A 68 1.62 -3.90 -16.64
N GLN A 69 1.13 -3.51 -17.81
CA GLN A 69 1.77 -2.49 -18.65
C GLN A 69 1.90 -1.14 -17.93
N ALA A 70 0.88 -0.73 -17.18
CA ALA A 70 0.94 0.48 -16.35
C ALA A 70 1.95 0.35 -15.20
N LEU A 71 2.04 -0.82 -14.57
CA LEU A 71 3.05 -1.12 -13.54
C LEU A 71 4.48 -1.08 -14.11
N GLU A 72 4.73 -1.76 -15.24
CA GLU A 72 6.02 -1.75 -15.94
C GLU A 72 6.40 -0.32 -16.37
N MET A 73 5.48 0.40 -17.03
CA MET A 73 5.70 1.78 -17.46
C MET A 73 6.01 2.72 -16.29
N MET A 74 5.30 2.60 -15.17
CA MET A 74 5.57 3.42 -13.99
C MET A 74 6.90 3.05 -13.33
N ALA A 75 7.21 1.75 -13.19
CA ALA A 75 8.48 1.27 -12.64
C ALA A 75 9.69 1.78 -13.43
N ASP A 76 9.60 1.78 -14.76
CA ASP A 76 10.66 2.27 -15.65
C ASP A 76 10.73 3.80 -15.67
N SER A 77 9.57 4.49 -15.71
CA SER A 77 9.50 5.96 -15.65
C SER A 77 10.06 6.51 -14.34
N CYS A 78 9.96 5.77 -13.23
CA CYS A 78 10.54 6.18 -11.95
C CYS A 78 12.07 6.34 -12.01
N LEU A 79 12.76 5.62 -12.90
CA LEU A 79 14.22 5.72 -13.07
C LEU A 79 14.64 7.05 -13.74
N SER A 80 13.71 7.72 -14.44
CA SER A 80 13.92 9.00 -15.13
C SER A 80 13.16 10.18 -14.51
N LEU A 81 12.45 9.98 -13.39
CA LEU A 81 11.77 11.08 -12.69
C LEU A 81 12.79 12.11 -12.19
N PRO A 82 12.53 13.42 -12.38
CA PRO A 82 13.41 14.46 -11.86
C PRO A 82 13.46 14.41 -10.32
N PRO A 83 14.60 14.78 -9.72
CA PRO A 83 14.70 14.94 -8.27
C PRO A 83 13.74 16.04 -7.81
N ILE A 84 13.17 15.85 -6.62
CA ILE A 84 12.27 16.83 -6.02
C ILE A 84 13.11 18.02 -5.52
N PRO A 85 12.78 19.27 -5.87
CA PRO A 85 13.50 20.44 -5.38
C PRO A 85 13.49 20.54 -3.84
N PRO A 86 14.59 20.97 -3.20
CA PRO A 86 14.62 21.18 -1.76
C PRO A 86 13.49 22.11 -1.28
N GLY A 87 12.81 21.71 -0.20
CA GLY A 87 11.66 22.45 0.35
C GLY A 87 10.31 22.13 -0.29
N GLN A 88 10.26 21.29 -1.33
CA GLN A 88 9.02 20.75 -1.89
C GLN A 88 8.66 19.38 -1.28
N ASP A 89 8.82 19.22 0.03
CA ASP A 89 8.66 17.94 0.72
C ASP A 89 7.26 17.32 0.53
N GLN A 90 6.22 18.14 0.25
CA GLN A 90 4.87 17.69 -0.09
C GLN A 90 4.80 16.91 -1.40
N GLU A 91 5.62 17.25 -2.40
CA GLU A 91 5.74 16.48 -3.65
C GLU A 91 6.25 15.07 -3.40
N SER A 92 7.02 14.87 -2.32
CA SER A 92 7.50 13.54 -1.92
C SER A 92 6.34 12.69 -1.41
N PHE A 93 5.40 13.29 -0.69
CA PHE A 93 4.17 12.63 -0.25
C PHE A 93 3.26 12.27 -1.43
N TRP A 94 3.01 13.22 -2.35
CA TRP A 94 2.22 12.96 -3.57
C TRP A 94 2.84 11.86 -4.43
N ARG A 95 4.14 11.95 -4.72
CA ARG A 95 4.86 10.93 -5.48
C ARG A 95 4.77 9.56 -4.80
N ALA A 96 5.05 9.47 -3.51
CA ALA A 96 4.98 8.20 -2.79
C ALA A 96 3.56 7.61 -2.72
N TYR A 97 2.53 8.45 -2.60
CA TYR A 97 1.12 8.02 -2.63
C TYR A 97 0.73 7.44 -3.99
N LEU A 98 1.04 8.14 -5.10
CA LEU A 98 0.77 7.67 -6.46
C LEU A 98 1.46 6.32 -6.75
N LEU A 99 2.72 6.18 -6.34
CA LEU A 99 3.48 4.93 -6.48
C LEU A 99 2.88 3.78 -5.65
N ALA A 100 2.47 4.04 -4.41
CA ALA A 100 1.82 3.04 -3.57
C ALA A 100 0.47 2.60 -4.17
N ASN A 101 -0.33 3.55 -4.63
CA ASN A 101 -1.60 3.28 -5.31
C ASN A 101 -1.42 2.45 -6.59
N GLN A 102 -0.37 2.66 -7.37
CA GLN A 102 -0.12 1.82 -8.56
C GLN A 102 0.10 0.34 -8.21
N ILE A 103 0.85 0.05 -7.14
CA ILE A 103 1.01 -1.33 -6.66
C ILE A 103 -0.31 -1.87 -6.12
N VAL A 104 -1.03 -1.10 -5.29
CA VAL A 104 -2.32 -1.52 -4.72
C VAL A 104 -3.34 -1.82 -5.83
N MET A 105 -3.47 -0.95 -6.84
CA MET A 105 -4.33 -1.20 -8.00
C MET A 105 -3.91 -2.47 -8.76
N TYR A 106 -2.63 -2.67 -9.04
CA TYR A 106 -2.16 -3.86 -9.75
C TYR A 106 -2.48 -5.18 -9.00
N LEU A 107 -2.34 -5.18 -7.68
CA LEU A 107 -2.60 -6.35 -6.83
C LEU A 107 -4.09 -6.57 -6.54
N ALA A 108 -4.88 -5.50 -6.38
CA ALA A 108 -6.27 -5.55 -5.95
C ALA A 108 -7.30 -5.57 -7.10
N ALA A 109 -6.94 -5.14 -8.32
CA ALA A 109 -7.83 -5.16 -9.48
C ALA A 109 -7.97 -6.56 -10.11
N ARG A 110 -8.34 -7.54 -9.28
CA ARG A 110 -8.79 -8.88 -9.67
C ARG A 110 -10.22 -9.08 -9.18
N PRO A 111 -11.06 -9.86 -9.88
CA PRO A 111 -12.33 -10.30 -9.33
C PRO A 111 -12.11 -10.95 -7.94
N PRO A 112 -13.00 -10.75 -6.95
CA PRO A 112 -12.82 -11.33 -5.61
C PRO A 112 -12.62 -12.86 -5.61
N THR A 113 -13.21 -13.56 -6.59
CA THR A 113 -13.07 -15.00 -6.82
C THR A 113 -11.67 -15.44 -7.27
N GLU A 114 -10.86 -14.52 -7.82
CA GLU A 114 -9.52 -14.78 -8.34
C GLU A 114 -8.42 -14.15 -7.49
N ALA A 115 -8.74 -13.15 -6.66
CA ALA A 115 -7.77 -12.37 -5.90
C ALA A 115 -6.87 -13.22 -4.99
N GLU A 116 -7.43 -14.21 -4.27
CA GLU A 116 -6.66 -15.11 -3.41
C GLU A 116 -5.73 -16.02 -4.21
N THR A 117 -6.24 -16.62 -5.29
CA THR A 117 -5.48 -17.47 -6.22
C THR A 117 -4.34 -16.69 -6.88
N PHE A 118 -4.62 -15.48 -7.37
CA PHE A 118 -3.62 -14.59 -7.94
C PHE A 118 -2.56 -14.22 -6.90
N ALA A 119 -2.94 -13.83 -5.68
CA ALA A 119 -1.99 -13.50 -4.62
C ALA A 119 -1.09 -14.70 -4.25
N SER A 120 -1.66 -15.92 -4.20
CA SER A 120 -0.91 -17.16 -3.94
C SER A 120 0.10 -17.48 -5.06
N ILE A 121 -0.32 -17.41 -6.32
CA ILE A 121 0.55 -17.59 -7.50
C ILE A 121 1.64 -16.50 -7.52
N PHE A 122 1.26 -15.24 -7.32
CA PHE A 122 2.17 -14.11 -7.33
C PHE A 122 3.22 -14.23 -6.21
N GLN A 123 2.83 -14.72 -5.02
CA GLN A 123 3.74 -15.01 -3.92
C GLN A 123 4.70 -16.19 -4.19
N SER A 124 4.20 -17.30 -4.72
CA SER A 124 4.86 -18.62 -4.56
C SER A 124 5.08 -19.42 -5.84
N ALA A 125 4.60 -18.99 -7.00
CA ALA A 125 4.83 -19.73 -8.23
C ALA A 125 6.27 -19.57 -8.75
N SER A 126 6.93 -20.69 -9.04
CA SER A 126 8.10 -20.71 -9.93
C SER A 126 7.60 -20.49 -11.36
N VAL A 127 8.14 -19.48 -12.04
CA VAL A 127 7.69 -19.03 -13.37
C VAL A 127 8.88 -18.57 -14.20
N PRO A 128 8.82 -18.64 -15.55
CA PRO A 128 9.84 -18.04 -16.41
C PRO A 128 9.93 -16.52 -16.21
N GLU A 129 11.13 -15.96 -16.37
CA GLU A 129 11.40 -14.51 -16.23
C GLU A 129 10.57 -13.64 -17.19
N SER A 130 10.25 -14.17 -18.38
CA SER A 130 9.42 -13.51 -19.38
C SER A 130 7.92 -13.49 -19.04
N SER A 131 7.50 -14.19 -17.99
CA SER A 131 6.08 -14.30 -17.60
C SER A 131 5.52 -13.00 -17.02
N ALA A 132 4.21 -12.83 -17.14
CA ALA A 132 3.47 -11.71 -16.54
C ALA A 132 3.65 -11.63 -15.01
N ILE A 133 3.82 -12.77 -14.33
CA ILE A 133 4.08 -12.83 -12.88
C ILE A 133 5.48 -12.31 -12.57
N ALA A 134 6.54 -12.80 -13.24
CA ALA A 134 7.91 -12.35 -13.00
C ALA A 134 8.07 -10.83 -13.27
N LYS A 135 7.53 -10.35 -14.40
CA LYS A 135 7.46 -8.91 -14.72
C LYS A 135 6.74 -8.11 -13.64
N GLY A 136 5.61 -8.61 -13.14
CA GLY A 136 4.87 -8.00 -12.04
C GLY A 136 5.70 -7.91 -10.75
N ARG A 137 6.43 -8.98 -10.37
CA ARG A 137 7.33 -8.98 -9.20
C ARG A 137 8.40 -7.89 -9.32
N ILE A 138 9.05 -7.82 -10.49
CA ILE A 138 10.06 -6.79 -10.81
C ILE A 138 9.45 -5.38 -10.71
N GLY A 139 8.27 -5.15 -11.30
CA GLY A 139 7.58 -3.85 -11.23
C GLY A 139 7.22 -3.43 -9.80
N VAL A 140 6.63 -4.33 -9.03
CA VAL A 140 6.30 -4.09 -7.61
C VAL A 140 7.55 -3.79 -6.79
N PHE A 141 8.63 -4.54 -6.98
CA PHE A 141 9.91 -4.30 -6.29
C PHE A 141 10.52 -2.94 -6.66
N ARG A 142 10.60 -2.61 -7.96
CA ARG A 142 11.12 -1.32 -8.46
C ARG A 142 10.33 -0.12 -7.93
N ILE A 143 9.00 -0.21 -7.92
CA ILE A 143 8.16 0.88 -7.39
C ILE A 143 8.33 0.98 -5.86
N THR A 144 8.44 -0.15 -5.13
CA THR A 144 8.72 -0.14 -3.68
C THR A 144 10.07 0.52 -3.37
N LYS A 145 11.13 0.22 -4.13
CA LYS A 145 12.44 0.90 -4.07
C LYS A 145 12.28 2.42 -4.20
N GLN A 146 11.42 2.87 -5.10
CA GLN A 146 11.23 4.30 -5.39
C GLN A 146 10.34 5.02 -4.37
N ILE A 147 9.36 4.34 -3.77
CA ILE A 147 8.66 4.83 -2.56
C ILE A 147 9.69 5.03 -1.44
N VAL A 148 10.55 4.03 -1.19
CA VAL A 148 11.53 4.10 -0.09
C VAL A 148 12.56 5.20 -0.30
N ASN A 149 13.05 5.40 -1.52
CA ASN A 149 13.92 6.50 -1.89
C ASN A 149 13.23 7.86 -1.68
N THR A 150 12.06 8.06 -2.31
CA THR A 150 11.29 9.32 -2.23
C THR A 150 11.03 9.76 -0.79
N MET A 151 10.62 8.84 0.09
CA MET A 151 10.34 9.15 1.50
C MET A 151 11.60 9.29 2.36
N ARG A 152 12.73 8.69 1.95
CA ARG A 152 14.03 8.83 2.65
C ARG A 152 14.59 10.24 2.46
N ASP A 153 14.42 10.79 1.26
CA ASP A 153 15.05 12.04 0.85
C ASP A 153 14.41 13.28 1.53
N ILE A 154 13.25 13.11 2.18
CA ILE A 154 12.64 14.12 3.07
C ILE A 154 13.56 14.37 4.28
N PRO A 155 14.08 15.60 4.51
CA PRO A 155 15.10 15.84 5.53
C PRO A 155 14.57 15.62 6.96
N PRO A 156 15.42 15.25 7.93
CA PRO A 156 15.02 15.11 9.35
C PRO A 156 14.42 16.39 9.97
N THR A 157 14.77 17.55 9.42
CA THR A 157 14.28 18.89 9.82
C THR A 157 12.94 19.28 9.18
N SER A 158 12.37 18.44 8.31
CA SER A 158 11.09 18.72 7.67
C SER A 158 9.96 18.77 8.70
N SER A 159 9.11 19.80 8.63
CA SER A 159 7.91 19.90 9.46
C SER A 159 6.92 18.75 9.21
N LEU A 160 6.95 18.11 8.04
CA LEU A 160 6.12 16.94 7.75
C LEU A 160 6.40 15.78 8.72
N ARG A 161 7.64 15.63 9.20
CA ARG A 161 8.01 14.56 10.15
C ARG A 161 7.39 14.76 11.53
N SER A 162 7.20 16.01 11.95
CA SER A 162 6.49 16.34 13.19
C SER A 162 4.97 16.37 13.03
N SER A 163 4.47 16.73 11.84
CA SER A 163 3.02 16.87 11.57
C SER A 163 2.33 15.54 11.25
N TYR A 164 3.04 14.57 10.67
CA TYR A 164 2.49 13.29 10.20
C TYR A 164 3.31 12.08 10.68
N PRO A 165 3.54 11.92 12.00
CA PRO A 165 4.42 10.88 12.54
C PRO A 165 3.97 9.46 12.18
N GLU A 166 2.66 9.20 12.06
CA GLU A 166 2.07 7.93 11.65
C GLU A 166 2.44 7.51 10.20
N VAL A 167 2.58 8.48 9.28
CA VAL A 167 3.06 8.22 7.91
C VAL A 167 4.53 7.78 7.96
N PHE A 168 5.35 8.43 8.78
CA PHE A 168 6.76 8.04 8.94
C PHE A 168 6.96 6.73 9.72
N GLN A 169 6.02 6.37 10.60
CA GLN A 169 6.02 5.07 11.30
C GLN A 169 5.77 3.92 10.32
N THR A 170 4.71 4.01 9.52
CA THR A 170 4.36 3.00 8.50
C THR A 170 5.39 2.92 7.37
N TYR A 171 5.89 4.07 6.90
CA TYR A 171 7.08 4.13 6.04
C TYR A 171 8.28 3.39 6.64
N GLY A 172 8.56 3.60 7.94
CA GLY A 172 9.67 2.95 8.62
C GLY A 172 9.52 1.43 8.76
N ALA A 173 8.29 0.90 8.72
CA ALA A 173 8.04 -0.53 8.64
C ALA A 173 8.20 -1.06 7.21
N LEU A 174 7.61 -0.40 6.21
CA LEU A 174 7.78 -0.71 4.78
C LEU A 174 9.27 -0.70 4.36
N GLN A 175 10.04 0.29 4.85
CA GLN A 175 11.48 0.39 4.62
C GLN A 175 12.25 -0.81 5.20
N LYS A 176 11.85 -1.37 6.35
CA LYS A 176 12.50 -2.58 6.91
C LYS A 176 12.26 -3.80 6.04
N ILE A 177 11.03 -3.98 5.53
CA ILE A 177 10.70 -5.06 4.60
C ILE A 177 11.55 -4.94 3.33
N TYR A 178 11.60 -3.75 2.73
CA TYR A 178 12.45 -3.48 1.57
C TYR A 178 13.95 -3.75 1.85
N ASN A 179 14.49 -3.18 2.94
CA ASN A 179 15.91 -3.37 3.31
C ASN A 179 16.29 -4.82 3.66
N THR A 180 15.33 -5.69 3.96
CA THR A 180 15.57 -7.13 4.16
C THR A 180 15.83 -7.85 2.82
N TYR A 181 15.35 -7.30 1.71
CA TYR A 181 15.45 -7.85 0.36
C TYR A 181 16.58 -7.23 -0.48
N VAL A 182 16.85 -5.93 -0.31
CA VAL A 182 17.91 -5.17 -1.01
C VAL A 182 19.30 -5.81 -1.05
N PRO A 183 19.79 -6.56 -0.04
CA PRO A 183 21.13 -7.16 -0.09
C PRO A 183 21.35 -8.15 -1.26
N ALA A 184 20.31 -8.46 -2.04
CA ALA A 184 20.35 -9.37 -3.19
C ALA A 184 19.68 -8.76 -4.45
N GLU A 185 19.97 -7.50 -4.82
CA GLU A 185 19.43 -6.88 -6.06
C GLU A 185 19.73 -7.68 -7.35
N GLU A 186 20.65 -8.65 -7.31
CA GLU A 186 21.05 -9.51 -8.43
C GLU A 186 20.08 -10.67 -8.73
N ASP A 187 19.21 -11.08 -7.80
CA ASP A 187 18.28 -12.21 -8.02
C ASP A 187 16.85 -11.93 -7.52
N VAL A 188 16.07 -11.24 -8.37
CA VAL A 188 14.62 -11.03 -8.15
C VAL A 188 13.80 -12.31 -8.40
N ASN A 189 14.43 -13.38 -8.88
CA ASN A 189 13.81 -14.69 -9.08
C ASN A 189 14.00 -15.63 -7.88
N ASP A 190 14.75 -15.23 -6.84
CA ASP A 190 14.83 -15.91 -5.55
C ASP A 190 13.43 -15.95 -4.91
N LEU A 191 12.77 -17.09 -5.10
CA LEU A 191 11.36 -17.28 -4.77
C LEU A 191 11.10 -17.26 -3.26
N ASP A 192 12.05 -17.73 -2.46
CA ASP A 192 11.95 -17.75 -1.00
C ASP A 192 12.06 -16.33 -0.45
N ARG A 193 13.05 -15.55 -0.91
CA ARG A 193 13.16 -14.12 -0.57
C ARG A 193 11.96 -13.32 -1.06
N TRP A 194 11.50 -13.59 -2.28
CA TRP A 194 10.33 -12.91 -2.86
C TRP A 194 9.08 -13.18 -2.02
N SER A 195 8.85 -14.43 -1.61
CA SER A 195 7.74 -14.81 -0.74
C SER A 195 7.79 -14.07 0.60
N MET A 196 8.96 -13.98 1.24
CA MET A 196 9.14 -13.22 2.49
C MET A 196 8.88 -11.72 2.31
N PHE A 197 9.43 -11.12 1.24
CA PHE A 197 9.21 -9.71 0.90
C PHE A 197 7.73 -9.42 0.64
N PHE A 198 7.05 -10.25 -0.15
CA PHE A 198 5.65 -10.05 -0.51
C PHE A 198 4.70 -10.20 0.69
N VAL A 199 4.96 -11.13 1.61
CA VAL A 199 4.21 -11.27 2.86
C VAL A 199 4.28 -9.99 3.70
N GLY A 200 5.48 -9.43 3.89
CA GLY A 200 5.63 -8.16 4.60
C GLY A 200 5.00 -6.99 3.84
N LEU A 201 5.22 -6.92 2.52
CA LEU A 201 4.73 -5.85 1.66
C LEU A 201 3.21 -5.73 1.72
N ARG A 202 2.47 -6.84 1.66
CA ARG A 202 0.99 -6.83 1.63
C ARG A 202 0.36 -6.06 2.80
N THR A 203 0.95 -6.13 3.99
CA THR A 203 0.45 -5.41 5.17
C THR A 203 0.99 -3.98 5.20
N GLU A 204 2.33 -3.83 5.16
CA GLU A 204 2.98 -2.53 5.41
C GLU A 204 2.71 -1.51 4.29
N LEU A 205 2.59 -1.96 3.03
CA LEU A 205 2.25 -1.08 1.91
C LEU A 205 0.83 -0.55 2.01
N VAL A 206 -0.13 -1.38 2.39
CA VAL A 206 -1.54 -0.97 2.51
C VAL A 206 -1.71 -0.01 3.67
N GLU A 207 -1.08 -0.26 4.82
CA GLU A 207 -1.14 0.72 5.92
C GLU A 207 -0.46 2.03 5.53
N PHE A 208 0.73 1.99 4.93
CA PHE A 208 1.40 3.18 4.40
C PHE A 208 0.53 3.97 3.41
N ALA A 209 -0.05 3.29 2.42
CA ALA A 209 -0.91 3.90 1.40
C ALA A 209 -2.13 4.60 2.01
N VAL A 210 -2.78 3.98 3.01
CA VAL A 210 -3.91 4.58 3.73
C VAL A 210 -3.45 5.81 4.53
N ARG A 211 -2.36 5.73 5.31
CA ARG A 211 -1.88 6.87 6.12
C ARG A 211 -1.50 8.06 5.24
N ILE A 212 -0.75 7.82 4.15
CA ILE A 212 -0.28 8.91 3.28
C ILE A 212 -1.42 9.47 2.42
N GLY A 213 -2.36 8.63 1.97
CA GLY A 213 -3.56 9.05 1.24
C GLY A 213 -4.43 10.02 2.03
N MET A 214 -4.70 9.74 3.31
CA MET A 214 -5.45 10.65 4.20
C MET A 214 -4.83 12.05 4.28
N VAL A 215 -3.50 12.16 4.22
CA VAL A 215 -2.78 13.43 4.25
C VAL A 215 -2.89 14.15 2.90
N VAL A 216 -2.62 13.43 1.81
CA VAL A 216 -2.67 13.93 0.43
C VAL A 216 -4.05 14.44 0.05
N GLU A 217 -5.09 13.63 0.26
CA GLU A 217 -6.49 13.96 -0.05
C GLU A 217 -7.00 15.13 0.80
N GLY A 218 -6.48 15.25 2.02
CA GLY A 218 -6.72 16.40 2.90
C GLY A 218 -6.17 17.71 2.32
N TRP A 219 -4.96 17.68 1.73
CA TRP A 219 -4.37 18.85 1.05
C TRP A 219 -5.15 19.22 -0.21
N GLU A 220 -5.50 18.25 -1.04
CA GLU A 220 -6.31 18.46 -2.25
C GLU A 220 -7.68 19.06 -1.92
N SER A 221 -8.35 18.54 -0.88
CA SER A 221 -9.64 19.03 -0.41
C SER A 221 -9.56 20.48 0.08
N ALA A 222 -8.52 20.82 0.86
CA ALA A 222 -8.31 22.19 1.34
C ALA A 222 -8.03 23.17 0.18
N GLU A 223 -7.27 22.73 -0.82
CA GLU A 223 -6.94 23.54 -2.00
C GLU A 223 -8.15 23.76 -2.92
N GLN A 224 -9.06 22.78 -3.03
CA GLN A 224 -10.35 22.94 -3.71
C GLN A 224 -11.29 23.91 -2.98
N GLN A 225 -11.24 23.97 -1.64
CA GLN A 225 -12.06 24.90 -0.86
C GLN A 225 -11.59 26.36 -1.00
N ARG A 226 -10.27 26.60 -1.12
CA ARG A 226 -9.71 27.96 -1.34
C ARG A 226 -10.03 28.56 -2.71
N LYS A 227 -10.44 27.74 -3.68
CA LYS A 227 -10.75 28.13 -5.06
C LYS A 227 -12.24 28.46 -5.28
N LYS A 228 -13.04 28.46 -4.22
CA LYS A 228 -14.48 28.76 -4.21
C LYS A 228 -14.75 30.05 -3.46
#